data_AF-A0AAN5BU80-F1
#
_entry.id   AF-A0AAN5BU80-F1
#
_cell.length_a   1.000
_cell.length_b   1.000
_cell.length_c   1.000
_cell.angle_alpha   90.00
_cell.angle_beta   90.00
_cell.angle_gamma   90.00
#
_symmetry.space_group_name_H-M   'P 1'
#
loop_
_entity.id
_entity.type
_entity.pdbx_description
1 polymer ?
#
loop_
_entity_poly.entity_id
_entity_poly.type
_entity_poly.pdbx_seq_one_letter_code
_entity_poly.pdbx_strand_id
1 'polypeptide(L)'
;MYCLVDIYSAVKRLRVLLGFSFEFPKGLASRSRPHDLPEIQLITLIVISTKLLFPFDDLKRYPASAKEPTTQVIDWKHWAQAQRQFDSRETARGRIGKGNEILVDERDVFHMTPSQLDEYMNWYENNWLDNSKEVAGPPDEDDEEAIGSMLRTVTQQLKPRKVITEDNSDVPRPGSSYVRYKMESDLPENARPFYETAAKVVGVSLSTLVRAVSHAEYKIMRWLEDQRRIELYGDASGIEFAKFDSSDDMGEQDMTDSDDSPSY
;
A
#
# COMPACT_ATOMS: atom_id res chain seq x y z
N MET A 1 7.92 -20.31 -6.59
CA MET A 1 6.78 -19.80 -7.37
C MET A 1 5.50 -19.59 -6.54
N TYR A 2 5.48 -19.85 -5.22
CA TYR A 2 4.26 -19.78 -4.40
C TYR A 2 3.91 -18.36 -3.88
N CYS A 3 4.93 -17.52 -3.61
CA CYS A 3 4.78 -16.19 -3.00
C CYS A 3 3.73 -15.27 -3.67
N LEU A 4 3.59 -15.28 -5.00
CA LEU A 4 2.66 -14.39 -5.71
C LEU A 4 1.21 -14.90 -5.72
N VAL A 5 1.02 -16.23 -5.76
CA VAL A 5 -0.31 -16.84 -5.75
C VAL A 5 -0.99 -16.64 -4.40
N ASP A 6 -0.20 -16.69 -3.33
CA ASP A 6 -0.70 -16.53 -1.97
C ASP A 6 -1.15 -15.10 -1.67
N ILE A 7 -0.42 -14.10 -2.19
CA ILE A 7 -0.82 -12.68 -2.11
C ILE A 7 -2.14 -12.49 -2.83
N TYR A 8 -2.31 -13.03 -4.03
CA TYR A 8 -3.55 -12.90 -4.79
C TYR A 8 -4.77 -13.51 -4.07
N SER A 9 -4.59 -14.69 -3.47
CA SER A 9 -5.63 -15.34 -2.66
C SER A 9 -5.99 -14.49 -1.43
N ALA A 10 -4.99 -13.93 -0.75
CA ALA A 10 -5.20 -13.05 0.41
C ALA A 10 -5.95 -11.76 0.01
N VAL A 11 -5.55 -11.11 -1.09
CA VAL A 11 -6.22 -9.90 -1.62
C VAL A 11 -7.69 -10.19 -1.91
N LYS A 12 -8.02 -11.32 -2.54
CA LYS A 12 -9.42 -11.70 -2.82
C LYS A 12 -10.26 -11.83 -1.55
N ARG A 13 -9.71 -12.46 -0.50
CA ARG A 13 -10.41 -12.62 0.78
C ARG A 13 -10.59 -11.27 1.49
N LEU A 14 -9.54 -10.45 1.51
CA LEU A 14 -9.57 -9.14 2.14
C LEU A 14 -10.51 -8.17 1.41
N ARG A 15 -10.61 -8.25 0.08
CA ARG A 15 -11.56 -7.46 -0.71
C ARG A 15 -13.00 -7.69 -0.23
N VAL A 16 -13.39 -8.96 -0.07
CA VAL A 16 -14.74 -9.33 0.39
C VAL A 16 -15.00 -8.80 1.80
N LEU A 17 -14.02 -8.93 2.70
CA LEU A 17 -14.12 -8.47 4.09
C LEU A 17 -14.22 -6.94 4.19
N LEU A 18 -13.44 -6.21 3.39
CA LEU A 18 -13.42 -4.74 3.38
C LEU A 18 -14.52 -4.13 2.52
N GLY A 19 -15.22 -4.91 1.70
CA GLY A 19 -16.27 -4.43 0.81
C GLY A 19 -15.76 -3.50 -0.29
N PHE A 20 -14.55 -3.73 -0.81
CA PHE A 20 -13.98 -2.92 -1.90
C PHE A 20 -14.54 -3.33 -3.26
N SER A 21 -15.13 -2.37 -3.97
CA SER A 21 -15.79 -2.59 -5.27
C SER A 21 -14.84 -2.49 -6.46
N PHE A 22 -13.72 -1.75 -6.34
CA PHE A 22 -12.86 -1.32 -7.44
C PHE A 22 -13.60 -0.51 -8.52
N GLU A 23 -14.64 0.23 -8.12
CA GLU A 23 -15.33 1.16 -9.01
C GLU A 23 -14.83 2.58 -8.78
N PHE A 24 -14.68 3.36 -9.87
CA PHE A 24 -14.43 4.79 -9.77
C PHE A 24 -15.65 5.51 -9.17
N PRO A 25 -15.44 6.57 -8.37
CA PRO A 25 -16.53 7.31 -7.75
C PRO A 25 -17.35 7.98 -8.85
N LYS A 26 -18.64 7.63 -8.92
CA LYS A 26 -19.58 8.15 -9.95
C LYS A 26 -20.11 9.56 -9.63
N GLY A 27 -19.60 10.23 -8.60
CA GLY A 27 -20.08 11.53 -8.15
C GLY A 27 -18.98 12.43 -7.58
N LEU A 28 -19.17 13.75 -7.70
CA LEU A 28 -18.34 14.80 -7.11
C LEU A 28 -18.56 14.84 -5.59
N ALA A 29 -17.96 13.91 -4.86
CA ALA A 29 -17.89 14.01 -3.41
C ALA A 29 -16.96 15.18 -3.05
N SER A 30 -17.47 16.15 -2.27
CA SER A 30 -16.73 17.34 -1.81
C SER A 30 -15.45 17.01 -1.03
N ARG A 31 -15.34 15.79 -0.49
CA ARG A 31 -14.11 15.23 0.10
C ARG A 31 -13.88 13.82 -0.42
N SER A 32 -12.94 13.68 -1.36
CA SER A 32 -12.46 12.37 -1.82
C SER A 32 -11.72 11.66 -0.68
N ARG A 33 -12.20 10.47 -0.29
CA ARG A 33 -11.50 9.60 0.64
C ARG A 33 -10.40 8.86 -0.12
N PRO A 34 -9.27 8.52 0.51
CA PRO A 34 -8.21 7.75 -0.16
C PRO A 34 -8.69 6.43 -0.77
N HIS A 35 -9.74 5.80 -0.22
CA HIS A 35 -10.28 4.55 -0.72
C HIS A 35 -11.31 4.71 -1.86
N ASP A 36 -11.55 5.93 -2.35
CA ASP A 36 -12.49 6.15 -3.45
C ASP A 36 -11.86 5.73 -4.80
N LEU A 37 -10.53 5.74 -4.90
CA LEU A 37 -9.81 5.29 -6.09
C LEU A 37 -9.55 3.77 -6.05
N PRO A 38 -9.87 3.03 -7.13
CA PRO A 38 -9.69 1.57 -7.17
C PRO A 38 -8.22 1.14 -7.07
N GLU A 39 -7.29 1.97 -7.55
CA GLU A 39 -5.85 1.72 -7.47
C GLU A 39 -5.37 1.76 -6.00
N ILE A 40 -5.86 2.73 -5.23
CA ILE A 40 -5.56 2.86 -3.80
C ILE A 40 -6.17 1.69 -3.02
N GLN A 41 -7.40 1.28 -3.36
CA GLN A 41 -8.00 0.07 -2.78
C GLN A 41 -7.13 -1.16 -3.02
N LEU A 42 -6.67 -1.35 -4.27
CA LEU A 42 -5.89 -2.52 -4.65
C LEU A 42 -4.53 -2.55 -3.95
N ILE A 43 -3.77 -1.46 -3.99
CA ILE A 43 -2.45 -1.42 -3.35
C ILE A 43 -2.55 -1.55 -1.84
N THR A 44 -3.60 -0.99 -1.22
CA THR A 44 -3.86 -1.16 0.22
C THR A 44 -4.04 -2.63 0.57
N LEU A 45 -4.82 -3.37 -0.22
CA LEU A 45 -4.99 -4.82 -0.03
C LEU A 45 -3.69 -5.59 -0.25
N ILE A 46 -2.89 -5.21 -1.25
CA ILE A 46 -1.58 -5.84 -1.52
C ILE A 46 -0.64 -5.61 -0.33
N VAL A 47 -0.51 -4.37 0.16
CA VAL A 47 0.34 -4.03 1.30
C VAL A 47 -0.08 -4.79 2.55
N ILE A 48 -1.38 -4.85 2.86
CA ILE A 48 -1.89 -5.62 4.01
C ILE A 48 -1.62 -7.12 3.83
N SER A 49 -1.86 -7.67 2.63
CA SER A 49 -1.59 -9.08 2.34
C SER A 49 -0.11 -9.42 2.53
N THR A 50 0.77 -8.59 1.98
CA THR A 50 2.22 -8.73 2.14
C THR A 50 2.62 -8.63 3.60
N LYS A 51 2.06 -7.70 4.36
CA LYS A 51 2.34 -7.55 5.78
C LYS A 51 1.84 -8.72 6.64
N LEU A 52 0.74 -9.36 6.26
CA LEU A 52 0.21 -10.56 6.91
C LEU A 52 1.06 -11.81 6.63
N LEU A 53 1.51 -11.97 5.38
CA LEU A 53 2.29 -13.13 4.93
C LEU A 53 3.78 -12.99 5.28
N PHE A 54 4.32 -11.79 5.15
CA PHE A 54 5.73 -11.44 5.29
C PHE A 54 5.84 -10.19 6.19
N PRO A 55 5.77 -10.36 7.51
CA PRO A 55 5.85 -9.22 8.42
C PRO A 55 7.21 -8.52 8.30
N PHE A 56 7.22 -7.20 8.52
CA PHE A 56 8.42 -6.36 8.49
C PHE A 56 9.18 -6.37 9.82
N ASP A 57 9.12 -7.45 10.58
CA ASP A 57 9.75 -7.54 11.89
C ASP A 57 10.75 -8.70 11.96
N ASP A 58 11.64 -8.63 12.94
CA ASP A 58 12.65 -9.67 13.20
C ASP A 58 12.10 -10.80 14.10
N LEU A 59 10.79 -10.79 14.39
CA LEU A 59 10.16 -11.74 15.30
C LEU A 59 10.04 -13.12 14.67
N LYS A 60 10.47 -14.12 15.44
CA LYS A 60 10.52 -15.49 14.94
C LYS A 60 9.17 -16.21 15.12
N ARG A 61 8.27 -16.17 14.11
CA ARG A 61 6.97 -16.89 14.10
C ARG A 61 6.92 -18.21 13.34
N TYR A 62 6.45 -19.30 13.94
CA TYR A 62 6.52 -20.64 13.33
C TYR A 62 5.19 -21.12 12.76
N PRO A 63 5.09 -21.43 11.45
CA PRO A 63 3.88 -21.94 10.83
C PRO A 63 3.50 -23.31 11.40
N ALA A 64 2.20 -23.58 11.45
CA ALA A 64 1.66 -24.85 11.95
C ALA A 64 1.68 -25.93 10.87
N SER A 65 1.59 -25.54 9.59
CA SER A 65 1.60 -26.43 8.44
C SER A 65 2.59 -26.01 7.35
N ALA A 66 3.22 -26.99 6.70
CA ALA A 66 4.08 -26.77 5.53
C ALA A 66 3.32 -26.25 4.31
N LYS A 67 1.98 -26.32 4.33
CA LYS A 67 1.11 -25.73 3.30
C LYS A 67 0.88 -24.24 3.52
N GLU A 68 1.30 -23.68 4.64
CA GLU A 68 1.11 -22.27 4.92
C GLU A 68 2.10 -21.41 4.12
N PRO A 69 1.62 -20.32 3.51
CA PRO A 69 2.46 -19.41 2.72
C PRO A 69 3.55 -18.72 3.55
N THR A 70 3.37 -18.68 4.88
CA THR A 70 4.30 -18.11 5.87
C THR A 70 5.51 -19.02 6.15
N THR A 71 5.67 -20.12 5.41
CA THR A 71 6.85 -20.99 5.44
C THR A 71 8.08 -20.30 4.81
N GLN A 72 7.88 -19.29 3.97
CA GLN A 72 8.96 -18.52 3.35
C GLN A 72 9.06 -17.16 4.03
N VAL A 73 10.29 -16.72 4.34
CA VAL A 73 10.54 -15.38 4.91
C VAL A 73 11.37 -14.58 3.93
N ILE A 74 10.90 -13.37 3.61
CA ILE A 74 11.61 -12.39 2.82
C ILE A 74 12.61 -11.65 3.72
N ASP A 75 13.86 -11.54 3.26
CA ASP A 75 14.84 -10.68 3.89
C ASP A 75 14.70 -9.26 3.34
N TRP A 76 13.94 -8.43 4.06
CA TRP A 76 13.57 -7.07 3.61
C TRP A 76 14.77 -6.16 3.34
N LYS A 77 15.91 -6.38 4.01
CA LYS A 77 17.15 -5.62 3.75
C LYS A 77 17.72 -5.95 2.37
N HIS A 78 17.75 -7.22 2.02
CA HIS A 78 18.22 -7.66 0.71
C HIS A 78 17.22 -7.33 -0.39
N TRP A 79 15.92 -7.43 -0.11
CA TRP A 79 14.89 -6.95 -1.04
C TRP A 79 15.08 -5.46 -1.34
N ALA A 80 15.26 -4.62 -0.31
CA ALA A 80 15.50 -3.19 -0.50
C ALA A 80 16.80 -2.92 -1.29
N GLN A 81 17.84 -3.73 -1.09
CA GLN A 81 19.06 -3.64 -1.89
C GLN A 81 18.84 -4.02 -3.36
N ALA A 82 18.11 -5.12 -3.63
CA ALA A 82 17.77 -5.55 -4.98
C ALA A 82 16.91 -4.51 -5.70
N GLN A 83 15.93 -3.92 -5.01
CA GLN A 83 15.12 -2.82 -5.52
C GLN A 83 15.97 -1.60 -5.83
N ARG A 84 16.86 -1.18 -4.92
CA ARG A 84 17.78 -0.06 -5.17
C ARG A 84 18.69 -0.31 -6.36
N GLN A 85 19.18 -1.53 -6.54
CA GLN A 85 20.00 -1.90 -7.70
C GLN A 85 19.21 -1.80 -9.00
N PHE A 86 17.96 -2.26 -9.01
CA PHE A 86 17.05 -2.14 -10.13
C PHE A 86 16.77 -0.67 -10.47
N ASP A 87 16.35 0.13 -9.48
CA ASP A 87 16.10 1.57 -9.65
C ASP A 87 17.36 2.31 -10.11
N SER A 88 18.54 1.94 -9.57
CA SER A 88 19.81 2.55 -9.98
C SER A 88 20.22 2.16 -11.40
N ARG A 89 19.82 0.98 -11.91
CA ARG A 89 20.10 0.57 -13.29
C ARG A 89 19.33 1.46 -14.27
N GLU A 90 18.07 1.74 -13.94
CA GLU A 90 17.24 2.69 -14.69
C GLU A 90 17.91 4.07 -14.72
N THR A 91 18.29 4.63 -13.56
CA THR A 91 18.92 5.96 -13.51
C THR A 91 20.36 6.00 -14.06
N ALA A 92 21.17 4.96 -13.88
CA ALA A 92 22.59 4.94 -14.24
C ALA A 92 22.83 4.86 -15.76
N ARG A 93 21.82 4.42 -16.53
CA ARG A 93 21.87 4.49 -18.00
C ARG A 93 21.67 5.91 -18.54
N GLY A 94 21.54 6.90 -17.66
CA GLY A 94 21.17 8.25 -18.06
C GLY A 94 19.73 8.32 -18.56
N ARG A 95 18.88 7.34 -18.21
CA ARG A 95 17.44 7.39 -18.42
C ARG A 95 16.78 8.19 -17.29
N ILE A 96 15.61 8.76 -17.56
CA ILE A 96 14.81 9.49 -16.56
C ILE A 96 14.32 8.52 -15.45
N GLY A 97 14.19 7.25 -15.82
CA GLY A 97 13.78 6.15 -14.96
C GLY A 97 12.26 6.04 -14.90
N LYS A 98 11.76 4.82 -15.13
CA LYS A 98 10.33 4.52 -15.25
C LYS A 98 9.52 5.00 -14.04
N GLY A 99 8.51 5.84 -14.29
CA GLY A 99 7.65 6.47 -13.28
C GLY A 99 8.09 7.88 -12.86
N ASN A 100 9.29 8.33 -13.21
CA ASN A 100 9.72 9.71 -12.97
C ASN A 100 9.35 10.65 -14.12
N GLU A 101 8.94 10.12 -15.27
CA GLU A 101 8.60 10.92 -16.46
C GLU A 101 7.42 11.87 -16.20
N ILE A 102 6.47 11.46 -15.35
CA ILE A 102 5.34 12.30 -14.92
C ILE A 102 5.74 13.44 -13.97
N LEU A 103 6.90 13.33 -13.32
CA LEU A 103 7.40 14.32 -12.36
C LEU A 103 8.33 15.35 -13.01
N VAL A 104 8.61 15.20 -14.32
CA VAL A 104 9.46 16.12 -15.07
C VAL A 104 8.78 17.48 -15.18
N ASP A 105 9.41 18.52 -14.64
CA ASP A 105 8.95 19.90 -14.77
C ASP A 105 9.60 20.59 -15.98
N GLU A 106 9.01 21.70 -16.45
CA GLU A 106 9.48 22.47 -17.61
C GLU A 106 10.96 22.89 -17.46
N ARG A 107 11.39 23.14 -16.23
CA ARG A 107 12.78 23.52 -15.92
C ARG A 107 13.75 22.37 -16.13
N ASP A 108 13.32 21.15 -15.83
CA ASP A 108 14.15 19.95 -15.94
C ASP A 108 14.35 19.57 -17.41
N VAL A 109 13.35 19.81 -18.26
CA VAL A 109 13.43 19.61 -19.73
C VAL A 109 14.64 20.35 -20.33
N PHE A 110 14.98 21.54 -19.82
CA PHE A 110 16.13 22.32 -20.29
C PHE A 110 17.49 21.78 -19.84
N HIS A 111 17.54 20.92 -18.82
CA HIS A 111 18.77 20.34 -18.27
C HIS A 111 18.96 18.87 -18.63
N MET A 112 18.01 18.27 -19.36
CA MET A 112 18.07 16.89 -19.82
C MET A 112 19.08 16.69 -20.95
N THR A 113 19.68 15.51 -20.97
CA THR A 113 20.48 15.08 -22.12
C THR A 113 19.57 14.78 -23.32
N PRO A 114 20.07 14.84 -24.56
CA PRO A 114 19.27 14.51 -25.74
C PRO A 114 18.59 13.13 -25.68
N SER A 115 19.26 12.13 -25.09
CA SER A 115 18.69 10.80 -24.89
C SER A 115 17.56 10.77 -23.87
N GLN A 116 17.64 11.58 -22.81
CA GLN A 116 16.57 11.73 -21.82
C GLN A 116 15.37 12.45 -22.43
N LEU A 117 15.63 13.47 -23.25
CA LEU A 117 14.57 14.20 -23.94
C LEU A 117 13.82 13.30 -24.92
N ASP A 118 14.52 12.50 -25.74
CA ASP A 118 13.89 11.54 -26.65
C ASP A 118 13.04 10.51 -25.88
N GLU A 119 13.54 10.03 -24.73
CA GLU A 119 12.79 9.14 -23.83
C GLU A 119 11.51 9.80 -23.29
N TYR A 120 11.61 11.04 -22.81
CA TYR A 120 10.46 11.83 -22.36
C TYR A 120 9.45 12.07 -23.49
N MET A 121 9.91 12.40 -24.70
CA MET A 121 9.06 12.64 -25.86
C MET A 121 8.33 11.37 -26.31
N ASN A 122 8.99 10.22 -26.29
CA ASN A 122 8.36 8.92 -26.56
C ASN A 122 7.30 8.58 -25.50
N TRP A 123 7.59 8.82 -24.22
CA TRP A 123 6.62 8.65 -23.14
C TRP A 123 5.41 9.58 -23.31
N TYR A 124 5.66 10.85 -23.63
CA TYR A 124 4.61 11.85 -23.85
C TYR A 124 3.73 11.52 -25.05
N GLU A 125 4.31 11.08 -26.17
CA GLU A 125 3.56 10.66 -27.36
C GLU A 125 2.63 9.48 -27.04
N ASN A 126 3.15 8.46 -26.35
CA ASN A 126 2.39 7.26 -25.98
C ASN A 126 1.28 7.53 -24.96
N ASN A 127 1.46 8.48 -24.03
CA ASN A 127 0.48 8.75 -22.98
C ASN A 127 -0.49 9.88 -23.28
N TRP A 128 -0.11 10.86 -24.11
CA TRP A 128 -0.87 12.11 -24.28
C TRP A 128 -1.39 12.35 -25.70
N LEU A 129 -0.80 11.73 -26.73
CA LEU A 129 -1.14 11.99 -28.13
C LEU A 129 -1.89 10.84 -28.80
N ASP A 130 -1.59 9.57 -28.48
CA ASP A 130 -2.18 8.43 -29.19
C ASP A 130 -3.28 7.70 -28.39
N ASN A 131 -4.53 8.14 -28.55
CA ASN A 131 -5.71 7.39 -28.06
C ASN A 131 -6.03 6.14 -28.90
N SER A 132 -5.25 5.84 -29.95
CA SER A 132 -5.57 4.80 -30.94
C SER A 132 -4.67 3.57 -30.88
N LYS A 133 -3.62 3.58 -30.05
CA LYS A 133 -2.81 2.41 -29.75
C LYS A 133 -2.97 2.03 -28.28
N GLU A 134 -3.35 0.77 -28.09
CA GLU A 134 -3.39 0.10 -26.80
C GLU A 134 -2.08 0.33 -26.02
N VAL A 135 -2.22 0.73 -24.75
CA VAL A 135 -1.33 0.53 -23.59
C VAL A 135 0.16 0.71 -23.87
N ALA A 136 0.77 1.69 -23.17
CA ALA A 136 2.20 1.79 -22.85
C ALA A 136 3.03 0.69 -23.51
N GLY A 137 3.74 1.03 -24.59
CA GLY A 137 4.45 0.08 -25.45
C GLY A 137 5.12 -1.03 -24.65
N PRO A 138 5.13 -2.28 -25.17
CA PRO A 138 5.59 -3.44 -24.43
C PRO A 138 6.92 -3.11 -23.73
N PRO A 139 7.08 -3.47 -22.44
CA PRO A 139 8.34 -3.25 -21.75
C PRO A 139 9.47 -3.77 -22.65
N ASP A 140 10.51 -2.96 -22.85
CA ASP A 140 11.67 -3.36 -23.65
C ASP A 140 12.08 -4.78 -23.23
N GLU A 141 12.48 -5.65 -24.16
CA GLU A 141 12.87 -7.04 -23.82
C GLU A 141 13.93 -7.08 -22.70
N ASP A 142 14.76 -6.03 -22.62
CA ASP A 142 15.74 -5.83 -21.55
C ASP A 142 15.13 -5.52 -20.17
N ASP A 143 13.98 -4.83 -20.11
CA ASP A 143 13.23 -4.54 -18.88
C ASP A 143 12.60 -5.83 -18.34
N GLU A 144 12.00 -6.65 -19.21
CA GLU A 144 11.42 -7.94 -18.80
C GLU A 144 12.50 -8.88 -18.26
N GLU A 145 13.67 -8.92 -18.92
CA GLU A 145 14.82 -9.70 -18.45
C GLU A 145 15.39 -9.15 -17.13
N ALA A 146 15.44 -7.82 -16.97
CA ALA A 146 15.87 -7.17 -15.73
C ALA A 146 14.92 -7.48 -14.57
N ILE A 147 13.61 -7.38 -14.80
CA ILE A 147 12.57 -7.74 -13.82
C ILE A 147 12.70 -9.24 -13.48
N GLY A 148 12.88 -10.10 -14.49
CA GLY A 148 13.08 -11.54 -14.30
C GLY A 148 14.32 -11.85 -13.45
N SER A 149 15.44 -11.16 -13.69
CA SER A 149 16.67 -11.29 -12.91
C SER A 149 16.50 -10.82 -11.46
N MET A 150 15.83 -9.68 -11.26
CA MET A 150 15.49 -9.18 -9.92
C MET A 150 14.59 -10.17 -9.17
N LEU A 151 13.52 -10.66 -9.81
CA LEU A 151 12.62 -11.66 -9.22
C LEU A 151 13.34 -12.95 -8.87
N ARG A 152 14.24 -13.42 -9.74
CA ARG A 152 15.07 -14.60 -9.47
C ARG A 152 15.97 -14.37 -8.26
N THR A 153 16.59 -13.20 -8.15
CA THR A 153 17.45 -12.82 -7.03
C THR A 153 16.67 -12.80 -5.72
N VAL A 154 15.50 -12.14 -5.69
CA VAL A 154 14.63 -12.06 -4.51
C VAL A 154 14.10 -13.45 -4.13
N THR A 155 13.67 -14.25 -5.10
CA THR A 155 13.13 -15.59 -4.83
C THR A 155 14.19 -16.59 -4.36
N GLN A 156 15.44 -16.46 -4.82
CA GLN A 156 16.56 -17.26 -4.31
C GLN A 156 16.91 -16.95 -2.86
N GLN A 157 16.63 -15.73 -2.40
CA GLN A 157 16.93 -15.27 -1.04
C GLN A 157 15.84 -15.63 -0.02
N LEU A 158 14.72 -16.23 -0.47
CA LEU A 158 13.66 -16.71 0.42
C LEU A 158 14.20 -17.81 1.33
N LYS A 159 14.23 -17.52 2.64
CA LYS A 159 14.71 -18.49 3.63
C LYS A 159 13.54 -19.41 4.03
N PRO A 160 13.68 -20.74 3.89
CA PRO A 160 12.66 -21.67 4.36
C PRO A 160 12.62 -21.64 5.90
N ARG A 161 11.42 -21.71 6.45
CA ARG A 161 11.17 -21.67 7.87
C ARG A 161 10.78 -23.03 8.40
N LYS A 162 11.29 -23.37 9.59
CA LYS A 162 10.94 -24.63 10.27
C LYS A 162 9.46 -24.61 10.65
N VAL A 163 8.73 -25.63 10.23
CA VAL A 163 7.33 -25.87 10.61
C VAL A 163 7.33 -26.51 12.01
N ILE A 164 6.51 -25.97 12.91
CA ILE A 164 6.33 -26.53 14.27
C ILE A 164 4.85 -26.84 14.42
N THR A 165 4.53 -28.14 14.35
CA THR A 165 3.16 -28.67 14.44
C THR A 165 2.62 -28.70 15.87
N GLU A 166 3.49 -28.67 16.87
CA GLU A 166 3.08 -28.70 18.28
C GLU A 166 2.45 -27.37 18.71
N ASP A 167 1.31 -27.46 19.40
CA ASP A 167 0.56 -26.30 19.91
C ASP A 167 0.94 -25.99 21.35
N ASN A 168 2.17 -25.52 21.52
CA ASN A 168 2.60 -24.90 22.77
C ASN A 168 2.26 -23.41 22.71
N SER A 169 1.53 -22.91 23.73
CA SER A 169 1.07 -21.52 23.84
C SER A 169 2.18 -20.47 23.81
N ASP A 170 3.43 -20.88 24.03
CA ASP A 170 4.63 -20.03 24.03
C ASP A 170 5.25 -19.87 22.63
N VAL A 171 4.74 -20.56 21.60
CA VAL A 171 5.25 -20.46 20.23
C VAL A 171 4.48 -19.38 19.46
N PRO A 172 5.10 -18.25 19.08
CA PRO A 172 4.41 -17.21 18.33
C PRO A 172 4.04 -17.71 16.93
N ARG A 173 2.73 -17.71 16.64
CA ARG A 173 2.16 -18.14 15.35
C ARG A 173 2.23 -17.02 14.31
N PRO A 174 2.30 -17.32 13.01
CA PRO A 174 2.11 -16.33 11.95
C PRO A 174 0.79 -15.57 12.13
N GLY A 175 0.81 -14.24 12.02
CA GLY A 175 -0.34 -13.38 12.31
C GLY A 175 -0.48 -12.92 13.76
N SER A 176 0.27 -13.50 14.73
CA SER A 176 0.37 -12.95 16.09
C SER A 176 1.18 -11.65 16.12
N SER A 177 0.86 -10.73 17.03
CA SER A 177 1.58 -9.46 17.20
C SER A 177 1.66 -8.61 15.91
N TYR A 178 0.53 -8.42 15.23
CA TYR A 178 0.45 -7.56 14.05
C TYR A 178 0.68 -6.09 14.43
N VAL A 179 1.80 -5.53 14.00
CA VAL A 179 2.15 -4.11 14.22
C VAL A 179 1.33 -3.25 13.28
N ARG A 180 0.79 -2.11 13.74
CA ARG A 180 0.02 -1.16 12.91
C ARG A 180 0.77 0.15 12.82
N TYR A 181 0.89 0.70 11.62
CA TYR A 181 1.57 1.96 11.37
C TYR A 181 0.51 3.02 11.08
N LYS A 182 0.53 4.15 11.81
CA LYS A 182 -0.45 5.23 11.63
C LYS A 182 0.14 6.38 10.83
N MET A 183 1.44 6.62 11.00
CA MET A 183 2.17 7.71 10.37
C MET A 183 3.44 7.20 9.70
N GLU A 184 4.01 8.01 8.80
CA GLU A 184 5.28 7.71 8.11
C GLU A 184 6.47 7.56 9.08
N SER A 185 6.38 8.22 10.24
CA SER A 185 7.36 8.12 11.34
C SER A 185 7.33 6.76 12.05
N ASP A 186 6.20 6.07 12.00
CA ASP A 186 6.03 4.75 12.65
C ASP A 186 6.62 3.63 11.81
N LEU A 187 6.97 3.93 10.55
CA LEU A 187 7.41 2.97 9.57
C LEU A 187 8.88 2.59 9.84
N PRO A 188 9.19 1.30 10.06
CA PRO A 188 10.56 0.88 10.28
C PRO A 188 11.39 0.99 8.98
N GLU A 189 12.71 1.15 9.12
CA GLU A 189 13.63 1.38 8.00
C GLU A 189 13.58 0.27 6.93
N ASN A 190 13.19 -0.94 7.31
CA ASN A 190 13.03 -2.07 6.39
C ASN A 190 11.70 -2.04 5.61
N ALA A 191 10.63 -1.48 6.18
CA ALA A 191 9.33 -1.38 5.53
C ALA A 191 9.22 -0.13 4.65
N ARG A 192 9.93 0.94 4.99
CA ARG A 192 9.85 2.21 4.26
C ARG A 192 10.12 2.07 2.75
N PRO A 193 11.18 1.39 2.30
CA PRO A 193 11.43 1.20 0.86
C PRO A 193 10.26 0.52 0.15
N PHE A 194 9.62 -0.46 0.80
CA PHE A 194 8.47 -1.16 0.21
C PHE A 194 7.26 -0.25 0.06
N TYR A 195 6.93 0.54 1.09
CA TYR A 195 5.82 1.48 1.01
C TYR A 195 6.10 2.61 0.00
N GLU A 196 7.35 3.07 -0.10
CA GLU A 196 7.74 4.07 -1.10
C GLU A 196 7.58 3.53 -2.52
N THR A 197 8.06 2.31 -2.80
CA THR A 197 7.84 1.66 -4.11
C THR A 197 6.35 1.48 -4.40
N ALA A 198 5.56 1.01 -3.43
CA ALA A 198 4.12 0.86 -3.59
C ALA A 198 3.40 2.19 -3.85
N ALA A 199 3.82 3.26 -3.17
CA ALA A 199 3.27 4.60 -3.35
C ALA A 199 3.62 5.16 -4.74
N LYS A 200 4.87 4.97 -5.20
CA LYS A 200 5.32 5.34 -6.55
C LYS A 200 4.52 4.64 -7.64
N VAL A 201 4.29 3.33 -7.51
CA VAL A 201 3.54 2.53 -8.49
C VAL A 201 2.10 3.04 -8.66
N VAL A 202 1.48 3.57 -7.61
CA VAL A 202 0.11 4.09 -7.65
C VAL A 202 0.06 5.62 -7.84
N GLY A 203 1.22 6.29 -7.91
CA GLY A 203 1.29 7.74 -8.09
C GLY A 203 0.75 8.55 -6.91
N VAL A 204 0.85 8.03 -5.68
CA VAL A 204 0.40 8.71 -4.46
C VAL A 204 1.56 9.03 -3.53
N SER A 205 1.38 9.99 -2.61
CA SER A 205 2.36 10.24 -1.56
C SER A 205 2.43 9.08 -0.56
N LEU A 206 3.60 8.88 0.04
CA LEU A 206 3.82 7.88 1.09
C LEU A 206 2.80 8.04 2.23
N SER A 207 2.55 9.27 2.68
CA SER A 207 1.59 9.61 3.74
C SER A 207 0.17 9.19 3.40
N THR A 208 -0.24 9.42 2.15
CA THR A 208 -1.57 9.00 1.67
C THR A 208 -1.70 7.48 1.72
N LEU A 209 -0.68 6.75 1.26
CA LEU A 209 -0.67 5.29 1.31
C LEU A 209 -0.70 4.77 2.75
N VAL A 210 0.14 5.29 3.66
CA VAL A 210 0.18 4.86 5.07
C VAL A 210 -1.17 5.12 5.74
N ARG A 211 -1.79 6.28 5.50
CA ARG A 211 -3.13 6.60 6.02
C ARG A 211 -4.21 5.67 5.46
N ALA A 212 -4.17 5.36 4.17
CA ALA A 212 -5.10 4.43 3.53
C ALA A 212 -5.00 3.04 4.18
N VAL A 213 -3.78 2.51 4.29
CA VAL A 213 -3.51 1.23 4.96
C VAL A 213 -3.98 1.24 6.41
N SER A 214 -3.66 2.28 7.18
CA SER A 214 -4.08 2.39 8.59
C SER A 214 -5.61 2.38 8.74
N HIS A 215 -6.32 3.07 7.86
CA HIS A 215 -7.78 3.11 7.87
C HIS A 215 -8.40 1.76 7.48
N ALA A 216 -7.85 1.07 6.48
CA ALA A 216 -8.28 -0.29 6.14
C ALA A 216 -8.00 -1.28 7.29
N GLU A 217 -6.83 -1.22 7.92
CA GLU A 217 -6.50 -2.05 9.10
C GLU A 217 -7.45 -1.80 10.27
N TYR A 218 -7.83 -0.55 10.50
CA TYR A 218 -8.83 -0.20 11.52
C TYR A 218 -10.19 -0.82 11.20
N LYS A 219 -10.63 -0.80 9.94
CA LYS A 219 -11.88 -1.44 9.51
C LYS A 219 -11.86 -2.96 9.74
N ILE A 220 -10.73 -3.63 9.46
CA ILE A 220 -10.54 -5.06 9.76
C ILE A 220 -10.59 -5.31 11.26
N MET A 221 -9.91 -4.48 12.06
CA MET A 221 -9.90 -4.63 13.52
C MET A 221 -11.30 -4.49 14.12
N ARG A 222 -12.04 -3.48 13.68
CA ARG A 222 -13.41 -3.26 14.12
C ARG A 222 -14.31 -4.43 13.74
N TRP A 223 -14.19 -4.94 12.51
CA TRP A 223 -14.91 -6.13 12.08
C TRP A 223 -14.59 -7.35 12.95
N LEU A 224 -13.32 -7.60 13.28
CA LEU A 224 -12.91 -8.70 14.16
C LEU A 224 -13.45 -8.55 15.60
N GLU A 225 -13.49 -7.32 16.11
CA GLU A 225 -14.04 -7.01 17.42
C GLU A 225 -15.56 -7.21 17.45
N ASP A 226 -16.26 -6.76 16.40
CA ASP A 226 -17.70 -6.96 16.26
C ASP A 226 -18.04 -8.46 16.14
N GLN A 227 -17.26 -9.25 15.38
CA GLN A 227 -17.42 -10.70 15.33
C GLN A 227 -17.24 -11.36 16.71
N ARG A 228 -16.20 -10.97 17.47
CA ARG A 228 -15.98 -11.50 18.82
C ARG A 228 -17.09 -11.12 19.80
N ARG A 229 -17.63 -9.91 19.68
CA ARG A 229 -18.80 -9.49 20.47
C ARG A 229 -20.03 -10.29 20.11
N ILE A 230 -20.25 -10.58 18.83
CA ILE A 230 -21.35 -11.43 18.38
C ILE A 230 -21.16 -12.87 18.87
N GLU A 231 -19.95 -13.42 18.90
CA GLU A 231 -19.70 -14.75 19.46
C GLU A 231 -19.91 -14.80 20.98
N LEU A 232 -19.55 -13.73 21.69
CA LEU A 232 -19.68 -13.65 23.15
C LEU A 232 -21.11 -13.33 23.63
N TYR A 233 -21.86 -12.55 22.85
CA TYR A 233 -23.20 -12.05 23.20
C TYR A 233 -24.32 -12.57 22.28
N GLY A 234 -24.00 -13.34 21.24
CA GLY A 234 -24.96 -13.87 20.25
C GLY A 234 -25.85 -15.00 20.76
N ASP A 235 -25.62 -15.50 21.98
CA ASP A 235 -26.57 -16.36 22.70
C ASP A 235 -27.50 -15.55 23.63
N ALA A 236 -27.29 -14.23 23.77
CA ALA A 236 -28.21 -13.32 24.45
C ALA A 236 -29.03 -12.57 23.41
N SER A 237 -30.05 -13.25 22.90
CA SER A 237 -31.14 -12.60 22.17
C SER A 237 -31.78 -11.52 23.07
N GLY A 238 -31.53 -10.26 22.73
CA GLY A 238 -32.37 -9.13 23.14
C GLY A 238 -31.73 -8.13 24.10
N ILE A 239 -30.84 -7.27 23.61
CA ILE A 239 -30.78 -5.87 24.08
C ILE A 239 -30.59 -4.97 22.84
N GLU A 240 -31.70 -4.43 22.35
CA GLU A 240 -31.70 -3.20 21.55
C GLU A 240 -31.27 -2.00 22.42
N PHE A 241 -30.86 -0.91 21.74
CA PHE A 241 -30.46 0.42 22.21
C PHE A 241 -28.95 0.63 22.44
N ALA A 242 -28.29 1.66 21.88
CA ALA A 242 -28.79 2.91 21.33
C ALA A 242 -27.94 3.40 20.15
N LYS A 243 -28.61 3.92 19.10
CA LYS A 243 -28.07 4.96 18.24
C LYS A 243 -27.76 6.17 19.12
N PHE A 244 -26.49 6.48 19.34
CA PHE A 244 -26.09 7.81 19.79
C PHE A 244 -25.87 8.66 18.54
N ASP A 245 -26.85 9.50 18.28
CA ASP A 245 -26.83 10.57 17.29
C ASP A 245 -25.80 11.61 17.75
N SER A 246 -24.74 11.81 16.95
CA SER A 246 -23.71 12.82 17.22
C SER A 246 -23.98 14.03 16.35
N SER A 247 -25.00 14.81 16.71
CA SER A 247 -25.13 16.19 16.26
C SER A 247 -24.17 17.05 17.09
N ASP A 248 -22.90 17.09 16.71
CA ASP A 248 -21.99 18.13 17.23
C ASP A 248 -22.19 19.39 16.39
N ASP A 249 -23.09 20.21 16.92
CA ASP A 249 -23.22 21.65 16.75
C ASP A 249 -21.88 22.34 17.06
N MET A 250 -21.15 22.72 16.02
CA MET A 250 -19.99 23.59 16.10
C MET A 250 -20.40 24.95 15.52
N GLY A 251 -20.90 25.82 16.39
CA GLY A 251 -21.23 27.20 16.07
C GLY A 251 -20.04 27.96 15.49
N GLU A 252 -20.28 28.57 14.33
CA GLU A 252 -19.40 29.51 13.66
C GLU A 252 -19.15 30.75 14.55
N GLN A 253 -17.88 31.04 14.80
CA GLN A 253 -17.44 32.34 15.31
C GLN A 253 -17.41 33.32 14.14
N ASP A 254 -18.38 34.22 14.06
CA ASP A 254 -18.33 35.40 13.20
C ASP A 254 -17.94 36.62 14.06
N MET A 255 -16.65 36.94 14.04
CA MET A 255 -16.11 38.18 14.61
C MET A 255 -16.42 39.30 13.62
N THR A 256 -17.54 39.99 13.85
CA THR A 256 -17.85 41.24 13.16
C THR A 256 -17.21 42.40 13.91
N ASP A 257 -16.25 43.02 13.23
CA ASP A 257 -15.69 44.34 13.55
C ASP A 257 -16.82 45.35 13.75
N SER A 258 -16.77 46.11 14.83
CA SER A 258 -17.54 47.34 14.99
C SER A 258 -16.66 48.37 15.65
N ASP A 259 -16.20 49.30 14.81
CA ASP A 259 -15.74 50.63 15.19
C ASP A 259 -16.68 51.25 16.22
N ASP A 260 -16.15 51.75 17.34
CA ASP A 260 -16.59 53.05 17.82
C ASP A 260 -15.51 53.78 18.63
N SER A 261 -15.42 55.08 18.35
CA SER A 261 -14.37 56.02 18.77
C SER A 261 -14.53 56.49 20.23
N PRO A 262 -13.47 57.04 20.86
CA PRO A 262 -13.54 57.52 22.23
C PRO A 262 -14.13 58.95 22.28
N SER A 263 -15.04 59.19 23.22
CA SER A 263 -15.47 60.55 23.57
C SER A 263 -15.30 60.80 25.08
N TYR A 264 -14.37 61.72 25.36
CA TYR A 264 -14.11 62.58 26.54
C TYR A 264 -14.31 62.03 27.95
#